data_AF-A0A1E1WVF2-F1
#
_entry.id   AF-A0A1E1WVF2-F1
#
_cell.length_a   1.000
_cell.length_b   1.000
_cell.length_c   1.000
_cell.angle_alpha   90.00
_cell.angle_beta   90.00
_cell.angle_gamma   90.00
#
_symmetry.space_group_name_H-M   'P 1'
#
loop_
_entity.id
_entity.type
_entity.pdbx_description
1 polymer ?
#
loop_
_entity_poly.entity_id
_entity_poly.type
_entity_poly.pdbx_seq_one_letter_code
_entity_poly.pdbx_strand_id
1 'polypeptide(L)'
;MSVFIKHYRPGSLVTISNIKIWRYNSTKAENSLKKDNEEEEFRVLDILKKRERHQRKITRRADIQPDRADRMAVDQKWGNVWPGPKTFHPSSVPLPLRQGYVPKGQAPPGKKANAELMKIPNFLHLTPPVIKMQCEAIKQFCTTWPKLLNSEEAIEKHYPLEVITSDYCHGSPSIRNPLARIVTLRVKLSSLNLDKHARDKFIRLVGDRYDSTTDLVTITADRCPVRKQNLDYVNYLLTACYHEAWNLEEWEKEKTEDDMEYYDWNNNASKRSLVNWYMATKNETKSLTDEEYKNYDISTIPNAEKYKNAVSSYMNDGESDATVKNYGTAVRKLLGLPERKNV
;
A
#
# COMPACT_ATOMS: atom_id res chain seq x y z
N MET A 1 12.83 -24.15 -34.00
CA MET A 1 14.25 -24.54 -33.87
C MET A 1 14.54 -24.72 -32.39
N SER A 2 15.02 -25.91 -32.04
CA SER A 2 15.09 -26.46 -30.68
C SER A 2 16.45 -26.26 -30.01
N VAL A 3 16.46 -26.44 -28.68
CA VAL A 3 17.61 -26.73 -27.77
C VAL A 3 18.51 -25.50 -27.52
N PHE A 4 18.82 -25.04 -26.29
CA PHE A 4 19.33 -25.77 -25.14
C PHE A 4 18.98 -25.13 -23.78
N ILE A 5 18.40 -25.94 -22.89
CA ILE A 5 18.33 -25.71 -21.45
C ILE A 5 19.42 -26.59 -20.80
N LYS A 6 20.44 -25.98 -20.18
CA LYS A 6 21.43 -26.69 -19.37
C LYS A 6 20.79 -27.18 -18.07
N HIS A 7 20.50 -28.48 -18.01
CA HIS A 7 20.19 -29.20 -16.78
C HIS A 7 21.48 -29.73 -16.16
N TYR A 8 21.70 -29.41 -14.88
CA TYR A 8 22.73 -30.01 -14.04
C TYR A 8 22.21 -31.36 -13.51
N ARG A 9 22.88 -32.46 -13.84
CA ARG A 9 22.68 -33.80 -13.23
C ARG A 9 24.00 -34.26 -12.62
N PRO A 10 24.02 -34.79 -11.38
CA PRO A 10 25.18 -35.50 -10.86
C PRO A 10 25.03 -37.01 -11.14
N GLY A 11 25.88 -37.54 -12.02
CA GLY A 11 26.29 -38.95 -12.06
C GLY A 11 27.81 -38.96 -11.89
N SER A 12 28.36 -39.64 -10.89
CA SER A 12 28.67 -41.08 -10.87
C SER A 12 29.92 -41.43 -11.69
N LEU A 13 30.82 -42.20 -11.05
CA LEU A 13 32.13 -42.76 -11.46
C LEU A 13 33.28 -41.77 -11.22
N VAL A 14 34.31 -42.03 -10.39
CA VAL A 14 35.11 -43.26 -10.24
C VAL A 14 35.68 -43.33 -8.81
N THR A 15 35.33 -44.42 -8.14
CA THR A 15 36.11 -45.24 -7.19
C THR A 15 37.59 -44.85 -6.95
N ILE A 16 37.92 -44.41 -5.72
CA ILE A 16 39.25 -44.61 -5.11
C ILE A 16 39.05 -45.10 -3.67
N SER A 17 39.64 -46.28 -3.41
CA SER A 17 39.98 -46.88 -2.11
C SER A 17 38.89 -46.97 -1.02
N ASN A 18 38.08 -48.02 -1.07
CA ASN A 18 37.81 -48.91 0.07
C ASN A 18 37.06 -50.16 -0.40
N ILE A 19 37.57 -50.77 -1.47
CA ILE A 19 37.19 -52.12 -1.86
C ILE A 19 37.84 -53.04 -0.83
N LYS A 20 36.99 -53.65 0.00
CA LYS A 20 37.32 -54.87 0.75
C LYS A 20 37.79 -55.90 -0.28
N ILE A 21 39.10 -55.99 -0.44
CA ILE A 21 39.77 -57.05 -1.17
C ILE A 21 39.43 -58.34 -0.42
N TRP A 22 38.58 -59.15 -1.04
CA TRP A 22 38.47 -60.56 -0.72
C TRP A 22 39.82 -61.19 -1.02
N ARG A 23 40.68 -61.24 0.01
CA ARG A 23 41.92 -62.03 -0.03
C ARG A 23 41.51 -63.49 0.07
N TYR A 24 41.59 -64.19 -1.06
CA TYR A 24 41.82 -65.62 -1.06
C TYR A 24 43.20 -65.89 -0.43
N ASN A 25 43.22 -66.91 0.43
CA ASN A 25 44.37 -67.57 1.07
C ASN A 25 45.09 -66.77 2.19
N SER A 26 44.78 -67.10 3.45
CA SER A 26 45.72 -67.94 4.22
C SER A 26 45.01 -68.48 5.45
N THR A 27 45.13 -69.79 5.62
CA THR A 27 45.10 -70.49 6.89
C THR A 27 46.10 -69.83 7.85
N LYS A 28 45.65 -68.83 8.61
CA LYS A 28 46.29 -68.47 9.87
C LYS A 28 45.35 -68.88 10.99
N ALA A 29 45.60 -70.10 11.47
CA ALA A 29 45.24 -70.51 12.81
C ALA A 29 45.85 -69.49 13.78
N GLU A 30 45.01 -68.67 14.42
CA GLU A 30 45.38 -68.10 15.71
C GLU A 30 45.33 -69.24 16.72
N ASN A 31 46.49 -69.85 16.91
CA ASN A 31 46.78 -70.74 18.02
C ASN A 31 46.63 -69.95 19.32
N SER A 32 45.46 -70.06 19.95
CA SER A 32 45.39 -69.94 21.40
C SER A 32 46.00 -71.21 21.98
N LEU A 33 47.20 -71.06 22.53
CA LEU A 33 47.90 -72.08 23.31
C LEU A 33 46.98 -72.55 24.45
N LYS A 34 46.33 -73.69 24.25
CA LYS A 34 46.03 -74.64 25.31
C LYS A 34 46.76 -75.92 24.95
N LYS A 35 47.83 -76.19 25.70
CA LYS A 35 48.41 -77.53 25.85
C LYS A 35 47.26 -78.48 26.20
N ASP A 36 47.06 -79.50 25.38
CA ASP A 36 47.18 -80.88 25.83
C ASP A 36 47.36 -81.78 24.61
N ASN A 37 48.22 -82.77 24.79
CA ASN A 37 48.62 -83.76 23.80
C ASN A 37 47.39 -84.54 23.34
N GLU A 38 47.17 -84.65 22.04
CA GLU A 38 46.65 -85.82 21.34
C GLU A 38 46.72 -85.57 19.83
N GLU A 39 46.94 -86.66 19.10
CA GLU A 39 47.45 -86.78 17.74
C GLU A 39 46.68 -85.94 16.69
N GLU A 40 47.41 -85.41 15.71
CA GLU A 40 46.85 -84.63 14.59
C GLU A 40 45.99 -85.50 13.66
N GLU A 41 44.74 -85.77 14.05
CA GLU A 41 43.76 -86.37 13.15
C GLU A 41 43.11 -85.33 12.22
N PHE A 42 43.02 -85.69 10.94
CA PHE A 42 42.47 -84.88 9.86
C PHE A 42 40.99 -84.57 10.11
N ARG A 43 40.63 -83.29 10.34
CA ARG A 43 39.23 -82.88 10.54
C ARG A 43 38.42 -83.03 9.24
N VAL A 44 37.53 -84.02 9.20
CA VAL A 44 36.60 -84.25 8.08
C VAL A 44 35.60 -83.09 8.00
N LEU A 45 35.54 -82.43 6.83
CA LEU A 45 34.56 -81.38 6.55
C LEU A 45 33.18 -82.00 6.27
N ASP A 46 32.24 -81.85 7.19
CA ASP A 46 30.84 -82.20 6.98
C ASP A 46 30.15 -81.17 6.05
N ILE A 47 30.00 -81.52 4.78
CA ILE A 47 29.44 -80.65 3.72
C ILE A 47 27.91 -80.52 3.81
N LEU A 48 27.24 -81.39 4.60
CA LEU A 48 25.78 -81.48 4.70
C LEU A 48 25.24 -81.07 6.08
N LYS A 49 25.58 -79.86 6.57
CA LYS A 49 24.81 -79.27 7.66
C LYS A 49 23.44 -78.81 7.15
N LYS A 50 22.37 -79.52 7.54
CA LYS A 50 20.98 -79.04 7.38
C LYS A 50 20.89 -77.64 8.00
N ARG A 51 20.61 -76.62 7.17
CA ARG A 51 20.33 -75.26 7.64
C ARG A 51 19.17 -75.31 8.63
N GLU A 52 19.46 -75.06 9.90
CA GLU A 52 18.42 -74.73 10.87
C GLU A 52 17.70 -73.48 10.37
N ARG A 53 16.37 -73.57 10.22
CA ARG A 53 15.54 -72.42 9.88
C ARG A 53 15.61 -71.45 11.07
N HIS A 54 16.45 -70.43 10.98
CA HIS A 54 16.36 -69.29 11.89
C HIS A 54 14.94 -68.74 11.84
N GLN A 55 14.18 -68.91 12.92
CA GLN A 55 12.87 -68.27 13.07
C GLN A 55 13.08 -66.75 12.96
N ARG A 56 12.41 -66.12 11.98
CA ARG A 56 12.40 -64.65 11.86
C ARG A 56 11.89 -64.08 13.19
N LYS A 57 12.70 -63.26 13.86
CA LYS A 57 12.25 -62.49 15.03
C LYS A 57 10.99 -61.72 14.65
N ILE A 58 9.89 -62.01 15.32
CA ILE A 58 8.67 -61.23 15.22
C ILE A 58 8.99 -59.86 15.81
N THR A 59 8.97 -58.80 14.99
CA THR A 59 9.12 -57.43 15.45
C THR A 59 7.94 -57.11 16.37
N ARG A 60 8.20 -56.98 17.68
CA ARG A 60 7.20 -56.51 18.65
C ARG A 60 6.77 -55.10 18.22
N ARG A 61 5.46 -54.88 18.14
CA ARG A 61 4.90 -53.55 17.88
C ARG A 61 5.24 -52.66 19.06
N ALA A 62 5.68 -51.44 18.79
CA ALA A 62 5.95 -50.46 19.83
C ALA A 62 4.63 -50.08 20.53
N ASP A 63 4.63 -50.02 21.86
CA ASP A 63 3.48 -49.56 22.63
C ASP A 63 3.22 -48.08 22.34
N ILE A 64 2.07 -47.79 21.75
CA ILE A 64 1.65 -46.42 21.44
C ILE A 64 1.08 -45.81 22.71
N GLN A 65 1.68 -44.71 23.17
CA GLN A 65 1.17 -43.96 24.31
C GLN A 65 -0.21 -43.34 23.98
N PRO A 66 -1.12 -43.22 24.97
CA PRO A 66 -2.41 -42.58 24.75
C PRO A 66 -2.26 -41.10 24.41
N ASP A 67 -3.30 -40.52 23.80
CA ASP A 67 -3.27 -39.14 23.34
C ASP A 67 -3.16 -38.17 24.54
N ARG A 68 -2.46 -37.06 24.34
CA ARG A 68 -2.37 -35.99 25.35
C ARG A 68 -3.75 -35.44 25.71
N ALA A 69 -4.66 -35.38 24.74
CA ALA A 69 -6.05 -34.95 24.89
C ALA A 69 -6.79 -35.69 26.01
N ASP A 70 -6.53 -36.98 26.19
CA ASP A 70 -7.22 -37.81 27.18
C ASP A 70 -6.76 -37.51 28.62
N ARG A 71 -5.59 -36.86 28.78
CA ARG A 71 -5.01 -36.48 30.07
C ARG A 71 -5.22 -35.00 30.43
N MET A 72 -5.86 -34.22 29.54
CA MET A 72 -6.01 -32.78 29.72
C MET A 72 -7.18 -32.47 30.66
N ALA A 73 -6.94 -31.60 31.64
CA ALA A 73 -8.00 -31.08 32.50
C ALA A 73 -8.90 -30.10 31.72
N VAL A 74 -10.19 -30.08 32.05
CA VAL A 74 -11.19 -29.22 31.40
C VAL A 74 -10.90 -27.72 31.65
N ASP A 75 -10.42 -27.39 32.85
CA ASP A 75 -10.18 -26.00 33.29
C ASP A 75 -8.80 -25.45 32.95
N GLN A 76 -7.98 -26.20 32.21
CA GLN A 76 -6.61 -25.76 31.92
C GLN A 76 -6.60 -24.52 31.00
N LYS A 77 -5.54 -23.72 31.11
CA LYS A 77 -5.31 -22.59 30.21
C LYS A 77 -4.94 -23.07 28.82
N TRP A 78 -5.86 -22.89 27.87
CA TRP A 78 -5.67 -23.30 26.48
C TRP A 78 -4.42 -22.67 25.81
N GLY A 79 -4.10 -21.42 26.12
CA GLY A 79 -2.92 -20.74 25.58
C GLY A 79 -1.59 -21.44 25.88
N ASN A 80 -1.49 -22.19 26.98
CA ASN A 80 -0.28 -22.97 27.30
C ASN A 80 -0.18 -24.25 26.46
N VAL A 81 -1.31 -24.77 25.99
CA VAL A 81 -1.35 -25.96 25.13
C VAL A 81 -1.09 -25.58 23.68
N TRP A 82 -1.60 -24.42 23.25
CA TRP A 82 -1.49 -23.95 21.88
C TRP A 82 -0.97 -22.49 21.83
N PRO A 83 0.33 -22.26 22.09
CA PRO A 83 0.87 -20.92 22.26
C PRO A 83 1.03 -20.13 20.96
N GLY A 84 1.15 -20.80 19.81
CA GLY A 84 1.46 -20.17 18.53
C GLY A 84 0.89 -20.90 17.31
N PRO A 85 1.11 -20.36 16.11
CA PRO A 85 0.62 -20.95 14.88
C PRO A 85 1.28 -22.32 14.66
N LYS A 86 0.44 -23.35 14.55
CA LYS A 86 0.89 -24.73 14.33
C LYS A 86 -0.15 -25.46 13.47
N THR A 87 0.32 -26.43 12.69
CA THR A 87 -0.56 -27.36 11.97
C THR A 87 -1.44 -28.14 12.96
N PHE A 88 -2.65 -28.48 12.54
CA PHE A 88 -3.59 -29.19 13.39
C PHE A 88 -2.99 -30.51 13.88
N HIS A 89 -2.93 -30.68 15.21
CA HIS A 89 -2.35 -31.86 15.84
C HIS A 89 -3.43 -32.62 16.62
N PRO A 90 -3.90 -33.78 16.13
CA PRO A 90 -5.11 -34.42 16.65
C PRO A 90 -4.97 -34.93 18.08
N SER A 91 -3.76 -35.24 18.55
CA SER A 91 -3.51 -35.73 19.91
C SER A 91 -3.55 -34.63 20.97
N SER A 92 -3.36 -33.36 20.59
CA SER A 92 -3.32 -32.22 21.53
C SER A 92 -4.62 -31.44 21.59
N VAL A 93 -5.50 -31.59 20.59
CA VAL A 93 -6.79 -30.89 20.58
C VAL A 93 -7.85 -31.79 21.22
N PRO A 94 -8.44 -31.42 22.38
CA PRO A 94 -9.37 -32.25 23.14
C PRO A 94 -10.81 -32.13 22.62
N LEU A 95 -10.97 -31.84 21.33
CA LEU A 95 -12.28 -31.70 20.67
C LEU A 95 -12.53 -32.89 19.74
N PRO A 96 -13.76 -33.44 19.68
CA PRO A 96 -14.12 -34.52 18.76
C PRO A 96 -14.45 -33.98 17.37
N LEU A 97 -13.47 -33.37 16.70
CA LEU A 97 -13.64 -32.80 15.37
C LEU A 97 -13.80 -33.89 14.29
N ARG A 98 -14.71 -33.64 13.35
CA ARG A 98 -14.95 -34.46 12.16
C ARG A 98 -15.10 -33.54 10.96
N GLN A 99 -14.49 -33.88 9.84
CA GLN A 99 -14.56 -33.08 8.62
C GLN A 99 -14.27 -33.93 7.39
N GLY A 100 -15.05 -33.75 6.33
CA GLY A 100 -14.88 -34.47 5.07
C GLY A 100 -16.23 -34.80 4.46
N TYR A 101 -16.30 -34.84 3.13
CA TYR A 101 -17.51 -35.23 2.43
C TYR A 101 -17.77 -36.73 2.60
N VAL A 102 -19.01 -37.09 2.87
CA VAL A 102 -19.47 -38.47 2.99
C VAL A 102 -20.84 -38.63 2.33
N PRO A 103 -21.15 -39.80 1.75
CA PRO A 103 -22.48 -40.08 1.20
C PRO A 103 -23.53 -40.10 2.32
N LYS A 104 -24.80 -39.96 1.93
CA LYS A 104 -25.93 -39.95 2.87
C LYS A 104 -25.92 -41.23 3.73
N GLY A 105 -25.96 -41.05 5.06
CA GLY A 105 -25.99 -42.14 6.04
C GLY A 105 -24.63 -42.49 6.69
N GLN A 106 -23.53 -41.84 6.30
CA GLN A 106 -22.22 -42.05 6.94
C GLN A 106 -21.77 -40.83 7.75
N ALA A 107 -21.00 -41.08 8.82
CA ALA A 107 -20.40 -40.02 9.62
C ALA A 107 -19.09 -39.53 8.98
N PRO A 108 -18.81 -38.21 8.95
CA PRO A 108 -17.55 -37.69 8.44
C PRO A 108 -16.34 -38.26 9.20
N PRO A 109 -15.18 -38.37 8.53
CA PRO A 109 -13.98 -38.93 9.13
C PRO A 109 -13.55 -38.08 10.34
N GLY A 110 -13.04 -38.77 11.36
CA GLY A 110 -12.60 -38.15 12.62
C GLY A 110 -11.34 -37.33 12.47
N LYS A 111 -10.85 -36.77 13.58
CA LYS A 111 -9.64 -35.92 13.58
C LYS A 111 -8.33 -36.66 13.31
N LYS A 112 -8.24 -37.96 13.59
CA LYS A 112 -7.01 -38.74 13.43
C LYS A 112 -6.79 -39.06 11.95
N ALA A 113 -5.58 -38.78 11.45
CA ALA A 113 -5.18 -39.00 10.05
C ALA A 113 -6.05 -38.27 9.00
N ASN A 114 -6.71 -37.16 9.37
CA ASN A 114 -7.56 -36.40 8.47
C ASN A 114 -6.79 -35.24 7.82
N ALA A 115 -6.52 -35.37 6.53
CA ALA A 115 -5.77 -34.38 5.76
C ALA A 115 -6.54 -33.06 5.58
N GLU A 116 -7.87 -33.07 5.56
CA GLU A 116 -8.67 -31.84 5.41
C GLU A 116 -8.48 -30.90 6.60
N LEU A 117 -8.44 -31.46 7.82
CA LEU A 117 -8.15 -30.69 9.03
C LEU A 117 -6.72 -30.15 9.07
N MET A 118 -5.77 -30.78 8.35
CA MET A 118 -4.38 -30.31 8.28
C MET A 118 -4.19 -29.15 7.31
N LYS A 119 -5.02 -29.04 6.27
CA LYS A 119 -4.96 -27.97 5.26
C LYS A 119 -5.43 -26.62 5.80
N ILE A 120 -6.33 -26.62 6.78
CA ILE A 120 -6.96 -25.40 7.28
C ILE A 120 -5.98 -24.59 8.13
N PRO A 121 -5.78 -23.29 7.84
CA PRO A 121 -5.08 -22.40 8.75
C PRO A 121 -5.94 -22.20 10.01
N ASN A 122 -5.61 -22.91 11.08
CA ASN A 122 -6.38 -22.87 12.32
C ASN A 122 -6.06 -21.63 13.15
N PHE A 123 -7.06 -21.19 13.92
CA PHE A 123 -6.98 -20.04 14.83
C PHE A 123 -6.97 -20.47 16.30
N LEU A 124 -6.54 -21.71 16.58
CA LEU A 124 -6.55 -22.26 17.94
C LEU A 124 -5.64 -21.50 18.91
N HIS A 125 -4.59 -20.82 18.42
CA HIS A 125 -3.74 -19.95 19.23
C HIS A 125 -4.38 -18.58 19.50
N LEU A 126 -5.36 -18.15 18.68
CA LEU A 126 -6.01 -16.84 18.75
C LEU A 126 -7.42 -16.95 19.36
N THR A 127 -7.53 -17.67 20.46
CA THR A 127 -8.81 -17.74 21.21
C THR A 127 -9.03 -16.46 22.01
N PRO A 128 -10.28 -16.01 22.23
CA PRO A 128 -10.58 -14.79 22.97
C PRO A 128 -9.86 -14.61 24.32
N PRO A 129 -9.75 -15.62 25.21
CA PRO A 129 -9.01 -15.47 26.46
C PRO A 129 -7.51 -15.26 26.24
N VAL A 130 -6.92 -15.89 25.22
CA VAL A 130 -5.51 -15.71 24.87
C VAL A 130 -5.26 -14.32 24.31
N ILE A 131 -6.15 -13.82 23.44
CA ILE A 131 -6.06 -12.47 22.90
C ILE A 131 -6.11 -11.43 24.02
N LYS A 132 -7.03 -11.55 24.98
CA LYS A 132 -7.12 -10.63 26.12
C LYS A 132 -5.81 -10.56 26.91
N MET A 133 -5.23 -11.72 27.23
CA MET A 133 -3.95 -11.83 27.93
C MET A 133 -2.80 -11.22 27.10
N GLN A 134 -2.75 -11.47 25.79
CA GLN A 134 -1.76 -10.91 24.89
C GLN A 134 -1.90 -9.38 24.78
N CYS A 135 -3.10 -8.87 24.59
CA CYS A 135 -3.37 -7.43 24.55
C CYS A 135 -2.98 -6.76 25.86
N GLU A 136 -3.25 -7.37 27.00
CA GLU A 136 -2.83 -6.85 28.31
C GLU A 136 -1.31 -6.74 28.45
N ALA A 137 -0.57 -7.75 27.96
CA ALA A 137 0.89 -7.69 27.92
C ALA A 137 1.44 -6.66 26.91
N ILE A 138 0.71 -6.40 25.82
CA ILE A 138 1.12 -5.43 24.79
C ILE A 138 0.81 -3.99 25.20
N LYS A 139 -0.18 -3.75 26.06
CA LYS A 139 -0.59 -2.40 26.51
C LYS A 139 0.56 -1.55 27.03
N GLN A 140 1.58 -2.15 27.64
CA GLN A 140 2.76 -1.43 28.13
C GLN A 140 3.56 -0.71 27.03
N PHE A 141 3.46 -1.17 25.77
CA PHE A 141 4.14 -0.57 24.62
C PHE A 141 3.28 0.48 23.91
N CYS A 142 1.99 0.59 24.24
CA CYS A 142 1.08 1.52 23.60
C CYS A 142 1.14 2.89 24.28
N THR A 143 1.05 3.95 23.47
CA THR A 143 0.91 5.33 23.95
C THR A 143 -0.54 5.80 23.80
N THR A 144 -1.01 6.64 24.72
CA THR A 144 -2.36 7.22 24.63
C THR A 144 -2.45 8.22 23.48
N TRP A 145 -3.55 8.19 22.72
CA TRP A 145 -3.82 9.19 21.69
C TRP A 145 -4.06 10.59 22.31
N PRO A 146 -3.53 11.68 21.71
CA PRO A 146 -3.75 13.04 22.18
C PRO A 146 -5.23 13.44 22.09
N LYS A 147 -5.82 13.81 23.24
CA LYS A 147 -7.26 14.17 23.36
C LYS A 147 -7.69 15.40 22.54
N LEU A 148 -6.74 16.27 22.18
CA LEU A 148 -7.01 17.48 21.40
C LEU A 148 -7.32 17.17 19.93
N LEU A 149 -6.90 15.99 19.43
CA LEU A 149 -7.03 15.57 18.03
C LEU A 149 -8.17 14.56 17.84
N ASN A 150 -9.31 14.81 18.47
CA ASN A 150 -10.49 13.94 18.34
C ASN A 150 -11.40 14.32 17.15
N SER A 151 -11.20 15.49 16.55
CA SER A 151 -11.94 15.98 15.38
C SER A 151 -11.02 16.13 14.18
N GLU A 152 -11.52 15.81 12.99
CA GLU A 152 -10.79 15.95 11.72
C GLU A 152 -10.37 17.42 11.49
N GLU A 153 -11.25 18.37 11.79
CA GLU A 153 -10.98 19.80 11.64
C GLU A 153 -9.80 20.27 12.52
N ALA A 154 -9.66 19.68 13.71
CA ALA A 154 -8.55 19.99 14.60
C ALA A 154 -7.23 19.40 14.07
N ILE A 155 -7.30 18.23 13.43
CA ILE A 155 -6.14 17.61 12.79
C ILE A 155 -5.69 18.46 11.60
N GLU A 156 -6.59 18.84 10.71
CA GLU A 156 -6.24 19.66 9.54
C GLU A 156 -5.65 21.02 9.94
N LYS A 157 -6.16 21.64 11.01
CA LYS A 157 -5.67 22.93 11.50
C LYS A 157 -4.25 22.87 12.07
N HIS A 158 -3.94 21.80 12.81
CA HIS A 158 -2.64 21.65 13.47
C HIS A 158 -1.60 20.90 12.63
N TYR A 159 -2.06 19.99 11.77
CA TYR A 159 -1.26 19.11 10.93
C TYR A 159 -1.83 19.10 9.50
N PRO A 160 -1.60 20.16 8.71
CA PRO A 160 -2.17 20.30 7.36
C PRO A 160 -1.50 19.42 6.30
N LEU A 161 -0.40 18.74 6.65
CA LEU A 161 0.41 17.94 5.74
C LEU A 161 0.23 16.45 6.06
N GLU A 162 -0.16 15.69 5.05
CA GLU A 162 -0.34 14.25 5.15
C GLU A 162 0.72 13.53 4.31
N VAL A 163 1.39 12.55 4.92
CA VAL A 163 2.34 11.68 4.21
C VAL A 163 1.77 10.27 4.15
N ILE A 164 1.49 9.81 2.94
CA ILE A 164 0.95 8.47 2.68
C ILE A 164 2.11 7.56 2.27
N THR A 165 2.24 6.46 3.00
CA THR A 165 3.21 5.40 2.72
C THR A 165 2.51 4.05 2.79
N SER A 166 2.95 3.09 1.98
CA SER A 166 2.37 1.75 1.91
C SER A 166 3.41 0.68 2.25
N ASP A 167 3.03 -0.25 3.13
CA ASP A 167 3.82 -1.42 3.49
C ASP A 167 3.08 -2.69 3.07
N TYR A 168 3.82 -3.65 2.50
CA TYR A 168 3.26 -4.86 1.91
C TYR A 168 3.84 -6.11 2.57
N CYS A 169 2.98 -7.00 3.05
CA CYS A 169 3.36 -8.26 3.68
C CYS A 169 2.99 -9.45 2.77
N HIS A 170 3.97 -10.27 2.40
CA HIS A 170 3.79 -11.45 1.54
C HIS A 170 4.33 -12.71 2.22
N GLY A 171 3.74 -13.87 1.93
CA GLY A 171 4.25 -15.18 2.34
C GLY A 171 5.41 -15.71 1.48
N SER A 172 6.25 -14.83 0.95
CA SER A 172 7.40 -15.19 0.10
C SER A 172 8.71 -15.08 0.89
N PRO A 173 9.80 -15.75 0.46
CA PRO A 173 11.10 -15.63 1.15
C PRO A 173 11.72 -14.23 1.00
N SER A 174 11.23 -13.40 0.07
CA SER A 174 11.72 -12.04 -0.15
C SER A 174 10.80 -11.03 0.52
N ILE A 175 11.36 -10.21 1.41
CA ILE A 175 10.66 -9.08 2.04
C ILE A 175 10.54 -7.86 1.13
N ARG A 176 11.23 -7.85 -0.03
CA ARG A 176 11.35 -6.64 -0.86
C ARG A 176 10.11 -6.47 -1.74
N ASN A 177 9.46 -5.30 -1.65
CA ASN A 177 8.46 -4.84 -2.61
C ASN A 177 8.86 -3.47 -3.18
N PRO A 178 9.00 -3.33 -4.51
CA PRO A 178 9.34 -2.04 -5.15
C PRO A 178 8.30 -0.94 -4.91
N LEU A 179 7.03 -1.27 -4.65
CA LEU A 179 5.96 -0.31 -4.43
C LEU A 179 6.06 0.40 -3.07
N ALA A 180 6.70 -0.21 -2.08
CA ALA A 180 6.86 0.36 -0.74
C ALA A 180 7.75 1.61 -0.69
N ARG A 181 8.45 1.92 -1.79
CA ARG A 181 9.28 3.13 -1.91
C ARG A 181 8.47 4.39 -2.21
N ILE A 182 7.26 4.24 -2.74
CA ILE A 182 6.45 5.37 -3.22
C ILE A 182 5.98 6.16 -2.00
N VAL A 183 6.17 7.48 -2.06
CA VAL A 183 5.69 8.42 -1.04
C VAL A 183 4.80 9.44 -1.71
N THR A 184 3.65 9.67 -1.10
CA THR A 184 2.71 10.71 -1.54
C THR A 184 2.53 11.72 -0.43
N LEU A 185 2.75 12.99 -0.72
CA LEU A 185 2.44 14.12 0.16
C LEU A 185 1.16 14.79 -0.32
N ARG A 186 0.24 15.04 0.61
CA ARG A 186 -0.96 15.85 0.37
C ARG A 186 -0.96 17.07 1.29
N VAL A 187 -1.30 18.22 0.71
CA VAL A 187 -1.43 19.48 1.46
C VAL A 187 -2.52 20.35 0.81
N LYS A 188 -3.32 21.02 1.64
CA LYS A 188 -4.29 22.03 1.16
C LYS A 188 -3.58 23.35 0.89
N LEU A 189 -3.83 24.00 -0.25
CA LEU A 189 -3.20 25.30 -0.55
C LEU A 189 -3.63 26.39 0.44
N SER A 190 -4.88 26.36 0.88
CA SER A 190 -5.42 27.26 1.91
C SER A 190 -4.66 27.21 3.25
N SER A 191 -3.95 26.12 3.55
CA SER A 191 -3.13 26.01 4.76
C SER A 191 -1.75 26.66 4.62
N LEU A 192 -1.29 26.89 3.38
CA LEU A 192 -0.01 27.53 3.09
C LEU A 192 -0.18 29.05 3.10
N ASN A 193 0.79 29.76 3.65
CA ASN A 193 0.81 31.21 3.61
C ASN A 193 1.27 31.67 2.21
N LEU A 194 0.33 31.79 1.28
CA LEU A 194 0.56 32.21 -0.11
C LEU A 194 -0.27 33.47 -0.41
N ASP A 195 0.36 34.46 -1.03
CA ASP A 195 -0.35 35.60 -1.61
C ASP A 195 -1.07 35.21 -2.92
N LYS A 196 -1.93 36.08 -3.47
CA LYS A 196 -2.64 35.86 -4.72
C LYS A 196 -1.69 35.54 -5.88
N HIS A 197 -0.57 36.27 -5.98
CA HIS A 197 0.47 36.00 -6.98
C HIS A 197 1.13 34.63 -6.77
N ALA A 198 1.61 34.37 -5.54
CA ALA A 198 2.29 33.12 -5.23
C ALA A 198 1.36 31.91 -5.40
N ARG A 199 0.07 32.02 -5.07
CA ARG A 199 -0.91 30.94 -5.27
C ARG A 199 -1.11 30.64 -6.76
N ASP A 200 -1.30 31.67 -7.58
CA ASP A 200 -1.46 31.55 -9.04
C ASP A 200 -0.20 30.95 -9.70
N LYS A 201 0.99 31.40 -9.30
CA LYS A 201 2.27 30.82 -9.76
C LYS A 201 2.44 29.38 -9.29
N PHE A 202 2.11 29.07 -8.04
CA PHE A 202 2.22 27.72 -7.48
C PHE A 202 1.34 26.71 -8.23
N ILE A 203 0.09 27.08 -8.53
CA ILE A 203 -0.84 26.22 -9.29
C ILE A 203 -0.26 25.91 -10.67
N ARG A 204 0.30 26.91 -11.37
CA ARG A 204 0.97 26.69 -12.68
C ARG A 204 2.21 25.79 -12.59
N LEU A 205 3.03 25.93 -11.55
CA LEU A 205 4.22 25.08 -11.35
C LEU A 205 3.84 23.62 -11.08
N VAL A 206 2.77 23.41 -10.33
CA VAL A 206 2.32 22.08 -9.91
C VAL A 206 1.56 21.37 -11.03
N GLY A 207 0.75 22.09 -11.81
CA GLY A 207 -0.02 21.57 -12.95
C GLY A 207 -1.06 20.54 -12.50
N ASP A 208 -1.07 19.38 -13.18
CA ASP A 208 -2.04 18.27 -12.97
C ASP A 208 -2.08 17.68 -11.55
N ARG A 209 -1.14 18.08 -10.68
CA ARG A 209 -1.05 17.63 -9.29
C ARG A 209 -1.95 18.41 -8.33
N TYR A 210 -2.56 19.51 -8.78
CA TYR A 210 -3.52 20.29 -8.02
C TYR A 210 -4.96 19.97 -8.45
N ASP A 211 -5.83 19.74 -7.48
CA ASP A 211 -7.26 19.57 -7.70
C ASP A 211 -8.02 20.83 -7.24
N SER A 212 -8.70 21.49 -8.19
CA SER A 212 -9.45 22.72 -7.95
C SER A 212 -10.69 22.53 -7.07
N THR A 213 -11.24 21.31 -7.03
CA THR A 213 -12.47 21.03 -6.27
C THR A 213 -12.19 20.81 -4.78
N THR A 214 -11.07 20.17 -4.46
CA THR A 214 -10.69 19.83 -3.08
C THR A 214 -9.61 20.75 -2.49
N ASP A 215 -9.02 21.65 -3.30
CA ASP A 215 -7.89 22.52 -2.93
C ASP A 215 -6.64 21.74 -2.50
N LEU A 216 -6.53 20.47 -2.90
CA LEU A 216 -5.46 19.56 -2.51
C LEU A 216 -4.37 19.49 -3.56
N VAL A 217 -3.13 19.63 -3.11
CA VAL A 217 -1.93 19.38 -3.90
C VAL A 217 -1.38 18.02 -3.53
N THR A 218 -1.24 17.14 -4.54
CA THR A 218 -0.73 15.79 -4.36
C THR A 218 0.61 15.62 -5.07
N ILE A 219 1.69 15.51 -4.30
CA ILE A 219 3.04 15.27 -4.82
C ILE A 219 3.41 13.83 -4.58
N THR A 220 3.60 13.07 -5.65
CA THR A 220 4.04 11.68 -5.62
C THR A 220 5.51 11.57 -6.04
N ALA A 221 6.30 10.79 -5.30
CA ALA A 221 7.67 10.47 -5.70
C ALA A 221 7.95 8.97 -5.60
N ASP A 222 8.55 8.43 -6.66
CA ASP A 222 8.91 7.03 -6.82
C ASP A 222 10.33 6.82 -7.38
N ARG A 223 11.08 7.92 -7.55
CA ARG A 223 12.38 7.97 -8.24
C ARG A 223 13.48 7.25 -7.47
N CYS A 224 13.56 7.44 -6.15
CA CYS A 224 14.64 6.90 -5.34
C CYS A 224 14.33 5.47 -4.87
N PRO A 225 15.35 4.60 -4.69
CA PRO A 225 15.14 3.23 -4.23
C PRO A 225 14.60 3.12 -2.80
N VAL A 226 14.96 4.07 -1.92
CA VAL A 226 14.63 4.03 -0.49
C VAL A 226 13.52 5.02 -0.18
N ARG A 227 12.53 4.59 0.62
CA ARG A 227 11.41 5.44 1.06
C ARG A 227 11.85 6.74 1.72
N LYS A 228 12.88 6.69 2.57
CA LYS A 228 13.47 7.87 3.22
C LYS A 228 13.88 8.94 2.20
N GLN A 229 14.53 8.54 1.11
CA GLN A 229 14.99 9.47 0.07
C GLN A 229 13.81 10.08 -0.68
N ASN A 230 12.76 9.30 -0.98
CA ASN A 230 11.56 9.84 -1.61
C ASN A 230 10.82 10.79 -0.67
N LEU A 231 10.79 10.53 0.64
CA LEU A 231 10.22 11.44 1.63
C LEU A 231 10.99 12.77 1.64
N ASP A 232 12.32 12.72 1.74
CA ASP A 232 13.18 13.91 1.72
C ASP A 232 13.02 14.69 0.39
N TYR A 233 12.88 13.97 -0.73
CA TYR A 233 12.68 14.56 -2.04
C TYR A 233 11.31 15.24 -2.19
N VAL A 234 10.25 14.63 -1.69
CA VAL A 234 8.90 15.24 -1.73
C VAL A 234 8.84 16.49 -0.87
N ASN A 235 9.48 16.47 0.31
CA ASN A 235 9.63 17.67 1.14
C ASN A 235 10.42 18.76 0.40
N TYR A 236 11.54 18.40 -0.23
CA TYR A 236 12.33 19.32 -1.05
C TYR A 236 11.50 19.94 -2.17
N LEU A 237 10.71 19.15 -2.90
CA LEU A 237 9.85 19.64 -3.97
C LEU A 237 8.82 20.63 -3.45
N LEU A 238 8.17 20.32 -2.33
CA LEU A 238 7.20 21.24 -1.71
C LEU A 238 7.88 22.57 -1.33
N THR A 239 9.05 22.51 -0.68
CA THR A 239 9.79 23.72 -0.28
C THR A 239 10.28 24.52 -1.49
N ALA A 240 10.79 23.86 -2.52
CA ALA A 240 11.24 24.51 -3.75
C ALA A 240 10.07 25.20 -4.46
N CYS A 241 8.95 24.50 -4.67
CA CYS A 241 7.75 25.10 -5.27
C CYS A 241 7.21 26.27 -4.44
N TYR A 242 7.26 26.18 -3.10
CA TYR A 242 6.82 27.26 -2.23
C TYR A 242 7.70 28.51 -2.38
N HIS A 243 9.03 28.38 -2.33
CA HIS A 243 9.92 29.54 -2.49
C HIS A 243 9.92 30.11 -3.92
N GLU A 244 9.91 29.26 -4.94
CA GLU A 244 9.83 29.71 -6.33
C GLU A 244 8.52 30.43 -6.65
N ALA A 245 7.43 30.06 -5.97
CA ALA A 245 6.16 30.77 -6.10
C ALA A 245 6.22 32.21 -5.56
N TRP A 246 7.05 32.49 -4.57
CA TRP A 246 7.22 33.85 -4.03
C TRP A 246 8.17 34.72 -4.86
N ASN A 247 9.08 34.10 -5.60
CA ASN A 247 10.00 34.85 -6.46
C ASN A 247 9.22 35.45 -7.63
N LEU A 248 9.47 36.73 -7.93
CA LEU A 248 8.91 37.45 -9.07
C LEU A 248 9.98 37.59 -10.14
N GLU A 249 9.81 36.90 -11.26
CA GLU A 249 10.73 36.98 -12.39
C GLU A 249 10.33 38.06 -13.40
N GLU A 250 11.28 38.56 -14.19
CA GLU A 250 11.02 39.66 -15.14
C GLU A 250 10.00 39.30 -16.23
N TRP A 251 10.04 38.05 -16.70
CA TRP A 251 9.14 37.53 -17.73
C TRP A 251 7.69 37.41 -17.25
N GLU A 252 7.43 37.40 -15.95
CA GLU A 252 6.06 37.35 -15.43
C GLU A 252 5.27 38.64 -15.72
N LYS A 253 5.97 39.74 -16.05
CA LYS A 253 5.35 40.99 -16.50
C LYS A 253 4.79 40.89 -17.91
N GLU A 254 5.25 39.93 -18.70
CA GLU A 254 4.80 39.70 -20.09
C GLU A 254 3.53 38.84 -20.16
N LYS A 255 2.92 38.52 -19.00
CA LYS A 255 1.69 37.72 -18.92
C LYS A 255 0.55 38.34 -19.73
N THR A 256 0.00 37.55 -20.65
CA THR A 256 -1.09 37.99 -21.54
C THR A 256 -2.46 37.71 -20.93
N GLU A 257 -3.53 38.21 -21.56
CA GLU A 257 -4.91 37.96 -21.12
C GLU A 257 -5.29 36.47 -21.18
N ASP A 258 -4.74 35.74 -22.15
CA ASP A 258 -5.00 34.30 -22.34
C ASP A 258 -4.40 33.45 -21.21
N ASP A 259 -3.37 33.95 -20.53
CA ASP A 259 -2.69 33.25 -19.42
C ASP A 259 -3.39 33.45 -18.06
N MET A 260 -4.43 34.29 -18.00
CA MET A 260 -5.15 34.60 -16.77
C MET A 260 -6.20 33.54 -16.48
N GLU A 261 -6.13 32.91 -15.31
CA GLU A 261 -7.07 31.87 -14.87
C GLU A 261 -8.48 32.42 -14.57
N TYR A 262 -8.55 33.71 -14.26
CA TYR A 262 -9.80 34.41 -14.01
C TYR A 262 -9.89 35.64 -14.92
N TYR A 263 -11.13 35.96 -15.27
CA TYR A 263 -11.48 37.13 -16.03
C TYR A 263 -11.32 38.39 -15.16
N ASP A 264 -10.30 39.19 -15.46
CA ASP A 264 -10.18 40.54 -14.92
C ASP A 264 -10.81 41.56 -15.89
N TRP A 265 -11.97 42.09 -15.50
CA TRP A 265 -12.72 43.04 -16.31
C TRP A 265 -11.94 44.33 -16.62
N ASN A 266 -11.01 44.74 -15.74
CA ASN A 266 -10.30 46.01 -15.90
C ASN A 266 -9.35 46.02 -17.10
N ASN A 267 -8.78 44.87 -17.46
CA ASN A 267 -7.83 44.76 -18.57
C ASN A 267 -8.52 44.48 -19.92
N ASN A 268 -9.76 43.96 -19.87
CA ASN A 268 -10.40 43.34 -21.03
C ASN A 268 -11.13 44.34 -21.96
N ALA A 269 -11.44 43.88 -23.17
CA ALA A 269 -12.21 44.57 -24.20
C ALA A 269 -13.63 45.00 -23.78
N SER A 270 -14.24 44.35 -22.78
CA SER A 270 -15.56 44.75 -22.25
C SER A 270 -15.51 46.17 -21.67
N LYS A 271 -14.47 46.51 -20.89
CA LYS A 271 -14.28 47.85 -20.35
C LYS A 271 -14.07 48.86 -21.48
N ARG A 272 -13.22 48.55 -22.45
CA ARG A 272 -12.96 49.40 -23.64
C ARG A 272 -14.26 49.70 -24.38
N SER A 273 -15.08 48.67 -24.62
CA SER A 273 -16.38 48.80 -25.29
C SER A 273 -17.35 49.71 -24.51
N LEU A 274 -17.40 49.57 -23.19
CA LEU A 274 -18.27 50.37 -22.33
C LEU A 274 -17.85 51.85 -22.29
N VAL A 275 -16.54 52.12 -22.19
CA VAL A 275 -16.01 53.50 -22.21
C VAL A 275 -16.25 54.14 -23.57
N ASN A 276 -15.99 53.42 -24.67
CA ASN A 276 -16.26 53.90 -26.02
C ASN A 276 -17.73 54.23 -26.23
N TRP A 277 -18.63 53.37 -25.74
CA TRP A 277 -20.06 53.61 -25.79
C TRP A 277 -20.44 54.88 -25.02
N TYR A 278 -19.96 55.04 -23.78
CA TYR A 278 -20.27 56.21 -22.96
C TYR A 278 -19.75 57.52 -23.59
N MET A 279 -18.54 57.49 -24.13
CA MET A 279 -17.97 58.63 -24.85
C MET A 279 -18.75 58.98 -26.11
N ALA A 280 -19.23 57.97 -26.84
CA ALA A 280 -20.13 58.17 -27.97
C ALA A 280 -21.46 58.82 -27.55
N THR A 281 -22.04 58.46 -26.40
CA THR A 281 -23.24 59.13 -25.88
C THR A 281 -23.02 60.60 -25.52
N LYS A 282 -21.77 60.99 -25.25
CA LYS A 282 -21.35 62.38 -24.97
C LYS A 282 -20.86 63.15 -26.20
N ASN A 283 -20.85 62.52 -27.39
CA ASN A 283 -20.26 63.06 -28.63
C ASN A 283 -18.76 63.39 -28.54
N GLU A 284 -18.01 62.75 -27.64
CA GLU A 284 -16.57 62.96 -27.47
C GLU A 284 -15.79 61.75 -28.02
N THR A 285 -15.55 61.69 -29.33
CA THR A 285 -14.75 60.59 -29.91
C THR A 285 -13.25 60.85 -29.75
N LYS A 286 -12.66 60.43 -28.63
CA LYS A 286 -11.21 60.37 -28.44
C LYS A 286 -10.75 58.91 -28.40
N SER A 287 -9.77 58.57 -29.24
CA SER A 287 -9.07 57.29 -29.13
C SER A 287 -8.08 57.36 -27.97
N LEU A 288 -8.45 56.80 -26.81
CA LEU A 288 -7.54 56.71 -25.67
C LEU A 288 -6.50 55.61 -25.88
N THR A 289 -5.39 55.72 -25.15
CA THR A 289 -4.37 54.68 -25.05
C THR A 289 -4.81 53.57 -24.09
N ASP A 290 -4.20 52.39 -24.19
CA ASP A 290 -4.56 51.22 -23.37
C ASP A 290 -4.44 51.48 -21.86
N GLU A 291 -3.48 52.31 -21.43
CA GLU A 291 -3.30 52.69 -20.03
C GLU A 291 -4.39 53.64 -19.52
N GLU A 292 -4.85 54.56 -20.37
CA GLU A 292 -5.95 55.47 -20.05
C GLU A 292 -7.29 54.73 -19.94
N TYR A 293 -7.53 53.69 -20.75
CA TYR A 293 -8.71 52.83 -20.59
C TYR A 293 -8.66 52.04 -19.27
N LYS A 294 -7.49 51.51 -18.89
CA LYS A 294 -7.33 50.78 -17.63
C LYS A 294 -7.59 51.69 -16.42
N ASN A 295 -7.14 52.94 -16.46
CA ASN A 295 -7.29 53.90 -15.37
C ASN A 295 -8.60 54.71 -15.40
N TYR A 296 -9.45 54.55 -16.42
CA TYR A 296 -10.72 55.29 -16.49
C TYR A 296 -11.65 54.95 -15.33
N ASP A 297 -12.18 56.00 -14.71
CA ASP A 297 -12.98 55.92 -13.49
C ASP A 297 -14.44 55.55 -13.81
N ILE A 298 -14.80 54.31 -13.46
CA ILE A 298 -16.07 53.67 -13.87
C ILE A 298 -17.28 54.28 -13.15
N SER A 299 -17.04 54.91 -12.00
CA SER A 299 -18.04 55.59 -11.16
C SER A 299 -18.76 56.73 -11.89
N THR A 300 -18.16 57.27 -12.95
CA THR A 300 -18.74 58.33 -13.80
C THR A 300 -19.91 57.83 -14.66
N ILE A 301 -20.03 56.52 -14.85
CA ILE A 301 -21.03 55.90 -15.72
C ILE A 301 -22.15 55.31 -14.87
N PRO A 302 -23.41 55.78 -15.03
CA PRO A 302 -24.54 55.23 -14.29
C PRO A 302 -24.67 53.72 -14.50
N ASN A 303 -24.84 52.96 -13.41
CA ASN A 303 -25.01 51.50 -13.39
C ASN A 303 -23.82 50.66 -13.93
N ALA A 304 -22.65 51.24 -14.20
CA ALA A 304 -21.51 50.49 -14.74
C ALA A 304 -20.94 49.45 -13.77
N GLU A 305 -20.99 49.68 -12.45
CA GLU A 305 -20.56 48.69 -11.45
C GLU A 305 -21.41 47.41 -11.49
N LYS A 306 -22.73 47.54 -11.70
CA LYS A 306 -23.62 46.40 -11.84
C LYS A 306 -23.29 45.58 -13.09
N TYR A 307 -22.94 46.27 -14.19
CA TYR A 307 -22.50 45.62 -15.41
C TYR A 307 -21.16 44.90 -15.21
N LYS A 308 -20.17 45.55 -14.61
CA LYS A 308 -18.87 44.95 -14.28
C LYS A 308 -19.03 43.65 -13.49
N ASN A 309 -19.80 43.69 -12.40
CA ASN A 309 -20.03 42.52 -11.55
C ASN A 309 -20.77 41.39 -12.29
N ALA A 310 -21.73 41.74 -13.15
CA ALA A 310 -22.45 40.75 -13.94
C ALA A 310 -21.58 40.09 -15.01
N VAL A 311 -20.70 40.85 -15.68
CA VAL A 311 -19.74 40.31 -16.66
C VAL A 311 -18.72 39.42 -15.97
N SER A 312 -18.17 39.85 -14.83
CA SER A 312 -17.17 39.08 -14.10
C SER A 312 -17.74 37.76 -13.58
N SER A 313 -18.96 37.77 -13.04
CA SER A 313 -19.61 36.53 -12.59
C SER A 313 -19.93 35.62 -13.77
N TYR A 314 -20.41 36.17 -14.89
CA TYR A 314 -20.67 35.39 -16.10
C TYR A 314 -19.42 34.67 -16.63
N MET A 315 -18.28 35.36 -16.68
CA MET A 315 -17.04 34.80 -17.21
C MET A 315 -16.32 33.87 -16.23
N ASN A 316 -16.37 34.14 -14.92
CA ASN A 316 -15.65 33.37 -13.90
C ASN A 316 -16.45 32.16 -13.38
N ASP A 317 -17.74 32.34 -13.11
CA ASP A 317 -18.60 31.28 -12.55
C ASP A 317 -19.18 30.37 -13.64
N GLY A 318 -19.06 30.79 -14.90
CA GLY A 318 -19.55 30.10 -16.09
C GLY A 318 -20.99 30.46 -16.50
N GLU A 319 -21.41 29.87 -17.60
CA GLU A 319 -22.73 30.13 -18.20
C GLU A 319 -23.82 29.36 -17.45
N SER A 320 -24.67 30.10 -16.74
CA SER A 320 -25.88 29.59 -16.09
C SER A 320 -27.07 30.49 -16.42
N ASP A 321 -28.29 29.96 -16.36
CA ASP A 321 -29.49 30.76 -16.63
C ASP A 321 -29.60 32.00 -15.70
N ALA A 322 -29.10 31.88 -14.47
CA ALA A 322 -29.01 32.99 -13.53
C ALA A 322 -27.98 34.04 -13.95
N THR A 323 -26.75 33.63 -14.32
CA THR A 323 -25.69 34.57 -14.75
C THR A 323 -26.06 35.27 -16.05
N VAL A 324 -26.68 34.57 -17.00
CA VAL A 324 -27.21 35.14 -18.26
C VAL A 324 -28.32 36.17 -18.00
N LYS A 325 -29.29 35.85 -17.13
CA LYS A 325 -30.36 36.80 -16.77
C LYS A 325 -29.81 38.03 -16.05
N ASN A 326 -28.88 37.85 -15.12
CA ASN A 326 -28.22 38.94 -14.40
C ASN A 326 -27.48 39.86 -15.37
N TYR A 327 -26.69 39.30 -16.28
CA TYR A 327 -26.04 40.06 -17.36
C TYR A 327 -27.06 40.81 -18.22
N GLY A 328 -28.12 40.13 -18.67
CA GLY A 328 -29.17 40.73 -19.50
C GLY A 328 -29.96 41.85 -18.81
N THR A 329 -30.13 41.80 -17.48
CA THR A 329 -30.76 42.91 -16.72
C THR A 329 -29.79 44.07 -16.52
N ALA A 330 -28.50 43.79 -16.26
CA ALA A 330 -27.48 44.81 -16.10
C ALA A 330 -27.28 45.62 -17.39
N VAL A 331 -27.21 44.96 -18.55
CA VAL A 331 -27.09 45.62 -19.87
C VAL A 331 -28.32 46.48 -20.18
N ARG A 332 -29.54 45.99 -19.90
CA ARG A 332 -30.76 46.79 -20.11
C ARG A 332 -30.76 48.06 -19.24
N LYS A 333 -30.36 47.94 -17.98
CA LYS A 333 -30.25 49.07 -17.06
C LYS A 333 -29.15 50.06 -17.47
N LEU A 334 -28.08 49.56 -18.09
CA LEU A 334 -27.02 50.40 -18.65
C LEU A 334 -27.49 51.18 -19.88
N LEU A 335 -28.27 50.56 -20.76
CA LEU A 335 -28.79 51.17 -21.99
C LEU A 335 -30.11 51.95 -21.80
N GLY A 336 -30.68 51.98 -20.58
CA GLY A 336 -31.96 52.66 -20.30
C GLY A 336 -33.20 51.96 -20.89
N LEU A 337 -33.12 50.66 -21.18
CA LEU A 337 -34.21 49.87 -21.75
C LEU A 337 -35.17 49.35 -20.67
N PRO A 338 -36.48 49.19 -20.97
CA PRO A 338 -37.46 48.68 -20.02
C PRO A 338 -37.16 47.22 -19.62
N GLU A 339 -37.53 46.84 -18.40
CA GLU A 339 -37.34 45.47 -17.90
C GLU A 339 -38.14 44.46 -18.75
N ARG A 340 -37.53 43.31 -19.02
CA ARG A 340 -38.13 42.26 -19.84
C ARG A 340 -39.36 41.72 -19.09
N LYS A 341 -40.57 41.81 -19.67
CA LYS A 341 -41.75 41.14 -19.12
C LYS A 341 -41.46 39.63 -19.08
N ASN A 342 -41.53 39.05 -17.88
CA ASN A 342 -41.39 37.60 -17.70
C ASN A 342 -42.52 36.92 -18.48
N VAL A 343 -42.17 36.15 -19.51
CA VAL A 343 -43.06 35.19 -20.17
C VAL A 343 -42.57 33.80 -19.80
#